data_AF-A0A395CVY3-F1
#
_entry.id   AF-A0A395CVY3-F1
#
_cell.length_a   1.000
_cell.length_b   1.000
_cell.length_c   1.000
_cell.angle_alpha   90.00
_cell.angle_beta   90.00
_cell.angle_gamma   90.00
#
_symmetry.space_group_name_H-M   'P 1'
#
loop_
_entity.id
_entity.type
_entity.pdbx_description
1 polymer ?
#
loop_
_entity_poly.entity_id
_entity_poly.type
_entity_poly.pdbx_seq_one_letter_code
_entity_poly.pdbx_strand_id
1 'polypeptide(L)' 'MERRITLTDIDRPGEALEVDIIAVDETSLTLAVPNTSVQFRLFRHSRQAPYQGSLGGRSFCFVPLAVDAKKTIITKGSK' A
#
# COMPACT_ATOMS: atom_id res chain seq x y z
N MET A 1 -4.55 -6.36 11.52
CA MET A 1 -3.13 -5.97 11.34
C MET A 1 -3.12 -4.87 10.31
N GLU A 2 -3.05 -3.62 10.75
CA GLU A 2 -3.05 -2.46 9.84
C GLU A 2 -1.61 -2.25 9.33
N ARG A 3 -1.38 -2.45 8.04
CA ARG A 3 -0.10 -2.11 7.39
C ARG A 3 -0.28 -0.76 6.71
N ARG A 4 0.16 0.31 7.38
CA ARG A 4 0.18 1.65 6.81
C ARG A 4 1.37 1.80 5.86
N ILE A 5 1.13 2.39 4.69
CA ILE A 5 2.14 2.71 3.69
C ILE A 5 1.99 4.14 3.19
N THR A 6 3.04 4.63 2.55
CA THR A 6 3.05 5.95 1.90
C THR A 6 3.11 5.76 0.39
N LEU A 7 2.16 6.36 -0.31
CA LEU A 7 2.14 6.41 -1.76
C LEU A 7 2.82 7.69 -2.23
N THR A 8 3.61 7.59 -3.30
CA THR A 8 4.19 8.76 -3.97
C THR A 8 3.19 9.31 -4.97
N ASP A 9 2.94 10.61 -4.94
CA ASP A 9 2.20 11.30 -5.99
C ASP A 9 3.09 11.54 -7.21
N ILE A 10 2.66 11.07 -8.38
CA ILE A 10 3.41 11.19 -9.64
C ILE A 10 3.23 12.60 -10.24
N ASP A 11 2.05 13.18 -10.07
CA ASP A 11 1.68 14.49 -10.61
C ASP A 11 2.26 15.64 -9.79
N ARG A 12 2.57 15.39 -8.51
CA ARG A 12 3.13 16.35 -7.55
C ARG A 12 4.36 15.80 -6.86
N PRO A 13 5.55 15.93 -7.46
CA PRO A 13 6.79 15.45 -6.87
C PRO A 13 7.02 16.11 -5.50
N GLY A 14 7.11 15.29 -4.45
CA GLY A 14 7.26 15.73 -3.06
C GLY A 14 5.98 15.64 -2.22
N GLU A 15 4.82 15.45 -2.85
CA GLU A 15 3.61 15.08 -2.12
C GLU A 15 3.46 13.56 -2.00
N ALA A 16 2.90 13.14 -0.87
CA ALA A 16 2.69 11.74 -0.57
C ALA A 16 1.34 11.54 0.12
N LEU A 17 0.76 10.35 -0.04
CA LEU A 17 -0.50 9.98 0.58
C LEU A 17 -0.31 8.77 1.49
N GLU A 18 -0.62 8.93 2.78
CA GLU A 18 -0.64 7.83 3.74
C GLU A 18 -1.95 7.04 3.62
N VAL A 19 -1.82 5.71 3.57
CA VAL A 19 -2.94 4.79 3.37
C VAL A 19 -2.75 3.51 4.17
N ASP A 20 -3.86 2.90 4.57
CA ASP A 20 -3.87 1.60 5.23
C ASP A 20 -4.14 0.50 4.20
N ILE A 21 -3.31 -0.56 4.21
CA ILE A 21 -3.53 -1.73 3.37
C ILE A 21 -4.68 -2.57 3.95
N ILE A 22 -5.71 -2.76 3.12
CA ILE A 22 -6.88 -3.58 3.45
C ILE A 22 -6.72 -5.00 2.90
N ALA A 23 -6.18 -5.15 1.68
CA ALA A 23 -5.92 -6.44 1.07
C ALA A 23 -4.74 -6.37 0.08
N VAL A 24 -4.00 -7.47 -0.04
CA VAL A 24 -2.89 -7.62 -0.99
C VAL A 24 -3.12 -8.89 -1.80
N ASP A 25 -3.12 -8.76 -3.11
CA ASP A 25 -3.15 -9.87 -4.06
C ASP A 25 -1.86 -9.88 -4.89
N GLU A 26 -1.76 -10.81 -5.84
CA GLU A 26 -0.60 -10.87 -6.73
C GLU A 26 -0.45 -9.63 -7.61
N THR A 27 -1.55 -9.08 -8.11
CA THR A 27 -1.56 -7.94 -9.05
C THR A 27 -2.33 -6.73 -8.55
N SER A 28 -3.03 -6.82 -7.42
CA SER A 28 -3.81 -5.73 -6.84
C SER A 28 -3.46 -5.45 -5.38
N LEU A 29 -3.54 -4.17 -5.01
CA LEU A 29 -3.37 -3.68 -3.64
C LEU A 29 -4.59 -2.82 -3.30
N THR A 30 -5.41 -3.26 -2.34
CA THR A 30 -6.58 -2.51 -1.86
C THR A 30 -6.20 -1.68 -0.65
N LEU A 31 -6.55 -0.40 -0.70
CA LEU A 31 -6.09 0.63 0.22
C LEU A 31 -7.27 1.45 0.75
N ALA A 32 -7.16 1.91 1.99
CA ALA A 32 -8.09 2.87 2.59
C ALA A 32 -7.34 4.14 2.99
N VAL A 33 -7.99 5.29 2.81
CA VAL A 33 -7.45 6.57 3.31
C VAL A 33 -7.85 6.71 4.79
N PRO A 34 -6.89 6.90 5.71
CA PRO A 34 -7.17 6.94 7.15
C PRO A 34 -8.18 8.03 7.49
N ASN A 35 -9.04 7.76 8.48
CA ASN A 35 -10.09 8.68 8.93
C ASN A 35 -11.11 9.07 7.84
N THR A 36 -11.22 8.28 6.78
CA THR A 36 -12.23 8.47 5.73
C THR A 36 -12.89 7.15 5.36
N SER A 37 -14.01 7.22 4.66
CA SER A 37 -14.65 6.05 4.03
C SER A 37 -14.06 5.73 2.65
N VAL A 38 -13.00 6.41 2.23
CA VAL A 38 -12.44 6.30 0.88
C VAL A 38 -11.56 5.06 0.79
N GLN A 39 -11.87 4.20 -0.17
CA GLN A 39 -11.06 3.05 -0.53
C GLN A 39 -10.79 3.05 -2.04
N PHE A 40 -9.63 2.55 -2.42
CA PHE A 40 -9.22 2.46 -3.82
C PHE A 40 -8.21 1.33 -4.01
N ARG A 41 -7.87 1.06 -5.27
CA ARG A 41 -6.96 -0.02 -5.64
C ARG A 41 -5.82 0.50 -6.48
N LEU A 42 -4.63 -0.04 -6.23
CA LEU A 42 -3.51 0.03 -7.14
C LEU A 42 -3.31 -1.33 -7.81
N PHE A 43 -2.78 -1.32 -9.02
CA PHE A 43 -2.51 -2.50 -9.82
C PHE A 43 -1.04 -2.53 -10.26
N ARG A 44 -0.51 -3.73 -10.48
CA ARG A 44 0.82 -3.93 -11.07
C ARG A 44 0.76 -5.00 -12.13
N HIS A 45 1.62 -4.87 -13.14
CA HIS A 45 1.72 -5.82 -14.25
C HIS A 45 2.52 -7.08 -13.90
N SER A 46 3.44 -7.00 -12.93
CA SER A 46 4.26 -8.14 -12.49
C SER A 46 4.70 -7.96 -11.04
N ARG A 47 5.17 -9.03 -10.39
CA ARG A 47 5.61 -8.97 -8.97
C ARG A 47 6.74 -7.98 -8.70
N GLN A 48 7.55 -7.65 -9.72
CA GLN A 48 8.66 -6.71 -9.61
C GLN A 48 8.28 -5.29 -10.05
N ALA A 49 7.11 -5.12 -10.67
CA ALA A 49 6.63 -3.81 -11.07
C ALA A 49 6.03 -3.05 -9.88
N PRO A 50 6.13 -1.71 -9.87
CA PRO A 50 5.42 -0.88 -8.92
C PRO A 50 3.91 -1.02 -9.08
N TYR A 51 3.20 -0.84 -7.97
CA TYR A 51 1.76 -0.65 -7.97
C TYR A 51 1.44 0.78 -8.40
N GLN A 52 0.45 0.93 -9.29
CA GLN A 52 0.00 2.21 -9.81
C GLN A 52 -1.52 2.29 -9.84
N GLY A 53 -2.05 3.49 -9.71
CA GLY A 53 -3.49 3.73 -9.74
C GLY A 53 -3.79 5.20 -9.45
N SER A 54 -5.07 5.55 -9.44
CA SER A 54 -5.50 6.93 -9.26
C SER A 54 -6.58 7.05 -8.21
N LEU A 55 -6.61 8.23 -7.57
CA LEU A 55 -7.64 8.63 -6.63
C LEU A 55 -7.89 10.12 -6.80
N GLY A 56 -9.15 10.52 -7.02
CA GLY A 56 -9.53 11.93 -7.11
C GLY A 56 -8.79 12.74 -8.18
N GLY A 57 -8.44 12.10 -9.31
CA GLY A 57 -7.71 12.75 -10.40
C GLY A 57 -6.19 12.85 -10.20
N ARG A 58 -5.65 12.28 -9.12
CA ARG A 58 -4.20 12.20 -8.84
C ARG A 58 -3.70 10.78 -9.07
N SER A 59 -2.49 10.66 -9.57
CA SER A 59 -1.84 9.38 -9.86
C SER A 59 -0.85 9.02 -8.76
N PHE A 60 -0.97 7.82 -8.22
CA PHE A 60 -0.17 7.33 -7.11
C PHE A 60 0.66 6.12 -7.52
N CYS A 61 1.88 6.06 -7.00
CA CYS A 61 2.81 4.95 -7.17
C CYS A 61 3.23 4.39 -5.81
N PHE A 62 3.28 3.06 -5.72
CA PHE A 62 3.91 2.38 -4.59
C PHE A 62 4.91 1.35 -5.11
N VAL A 63 6.18 1.58 -4.80
CA VAL A 63 7.23 0.59 -5.00
C VAL A 63 7.32 -0.22 -3.71
N PRO A 64 6.84 -1.48 -3.69
CA PRO A 64 7.12 -2.35 -2.56
C PRO A 64 8.63 -2.52 -2.52
N LEU A 65 9.28 -1.92 -1.52
CA LEU A 65 10.64 -2.31 -1.17
C LEU A 65 10.60 -3.83 -1.00
N ALA A 66 11.59 -4.53 -1.53
CA ALA A 66 11.77 -5.96 -1.26
C ALA A 66 12.14 -6.13 0.22
N VAL A 67 11.22 -5.77 1.11
CA VAL A 67 11.27 -6.09 2.52
C VAL A 67 10.87 -7.54 2.56
N ASP A 68 11.91 -8.37 2.52
CA ASP A 68 11.97 -9.71 3.08
C ASP A 68 10.68 -10.02 3.86
N ALA A 69 9.93 -11.02 3.38
CA ALA A 69 8.78 -11.58 4.07
C ALA A 69 9.22 -12.33 5.35
N LYS A 70 10.06 -11.69 6.17
CA LYS A 70 10.46 -12.20 7.47
C LYS A 70 9.90 -11.33 8.58
N LYS A 71 9.19 -12.08 9.42
CA LYS A 71 9.06 -11.90 10.86
C LYS A 71 7.79 -11.17 11.33
N THR A 72 6.65 -11.80 11.05
CA THR A 72 5.70 -12.06 12.14
C THR A 72 6.09 -13.40 12.80
N ILE A 73 7.00 -13.32 13.77
CA ILE A 73 7.10 -14.29 14.87
C ILE A 73 7.58 -13.52 16.09
N ILE A 74 6.62 -13.04 16.87
CA ILE A 74 6.71 -13.01 18.33
C ILE A 74 5.46 -13.69 18.87
N THR A 75 5.62 -15.01 18.94
CA THR A 75 5.12 -16.01 19.89
C THR A 75 4.09 -15.58 20.94
N LYS A 76 3.00 -16.36 21.00
CA LYS A 76 2.10 -16.52 22.16
C LYS A 76 2.89 -16.85 23.44
N GLY A 77 2.45 -16.37 24.60
CA GLY A 77 2.92 -16.88 25.88
C GLY A 77 2.34 -16.17 27.10
N SER A 78 1.13 -16.55 27.50
CA SER A 78 0.58 -16.29 28.83
C SER A 78 1.34 -17.08 29.90
N LYS A 79 1.72 -16.45 31.01
CA LYS A 79 1.47 -16.94 32.38
C LYS A 79 1.70 -15.83 33.40
#